data_AF-A0A7Y7DJ13-F1
#
_entry.id   AF-A0A7Y7DJ13-F1
#
_cell.length_a   1.000
_cell.length_b   1.000
_cell.length_c   1.000
_cell.angle_alpha   90.00
_cell.angle_beta   90.00
_cell.angle_gamma   90.00
#
_symmetry.space_group_name_H-M   'P 1'
#
loop_
_entity.id
_entity.type
_entity.pdbx_description
1 polymer ?
#
loop_
_entity_poly.entity_id
_entity_poly.type
_entity_poly.pdbx_seq_one_letter_code
_entity_poly.pdbx_strand_id
1 'polypeptide(L)'
;MKNWYKINNHDKNICGNCEVEFEGLQTLDHHSTRCPNCNIESIWFYFERGRTLQIIPENAPKEFLAFIKWSQKELDELEFLELIVSFEEIARAINKS
;
A
#
# COMPACT_ATOMS: atom_id res chain seq x y z
N MET A 1 0.71 12.99 13.79
CA MET A 1 1.73 12.29 12.97
C MET A 1 1.04 11.93 11.67
N LYS A 2 1.57 12.29 10.50
CA LYS A 2 0.97 11.86 9.23
C LYS A 2 1.30 10.39 9.03
N ASN A 3 0.30 9.55 8.85
CA ASN A 3 0.53 8.12 8.63
C ASN A 3 1.16 7.93 7.25
N TRP A 4 2.15 7.05 7.17
CA TRP A 4 2.83 6.70 5.92
C TRP A 4 2.20 5.48 5.22
N TYR A 5 1.26 4.82 5.88
CA TYR A 5 0.44 3.76 5.32
C TYR A 5 -0.99 3.83 5.86
N LYS A 6 -1.93 3.20 5.15
CA LYS A 6 -3.30 2.98 5.61
C LYS A 6 -3.84 1.70 5.00
N ILE A 7 -4.56 0.91 5.79
CA ILE A 7 -5.31 -0.24 5.29
C ILE A 7 -6.78 0.16 5.23
N ASN A 8 -7.38 0.03 4.05
CA ASN A 8 -8.78 0.29 3.78
C ASN A 8 -9.51 -0.99 3.34
N ASN A 9 -10.84 -0.92 3.31
CA ASN A 9 -11.67 -1.92 2.63
C ASN A 9 -11.86 -1.51 1.16
N HIS A 10 -12.07 -2.50 0.29
CA HIS A 10 -12.15 -2.30 -1.16
C HIS A 10 -13.34 -1.45 -1.58
N ASP A 11 -14.42 -1.44 -0.82
CA ASP A 11 -15.63 -0.72 -1.21
C ASP A 11 -15.47 0.80 -1.09
N LYS A 12 -14.47 1.28 -0.33
CA LYS A 12 -14.25 2.70 -0.03
C LYS A 12 -12.77 3.00 0.16
N ASN A 13 -12.16 3.73 -0.79
CA ASN A 13 -10.82 4.27 -0.53
C ASN A 13 -10.93 5.54 0.29
N ILE A 14 -10.18 5.60 1.37
CA ILE A 14 -9.99 6.82 2.14
C ILE A 14 -8.51 7.16 2.14
N CYS A 15 -8.14 8.34 1.65
CA CYS A 15 -6.76 8.81 1.70
C CYS A 15 -6.25 8.89 3.15
N GLY A 16 -5.13 8.24 3.44
CA GLY A 16 -4.42 8.33 4.71
C GLY A 16 -3.73 9.67 4.94
N ASN A 17 -3.66 10.55 3.94
CA ASN A 17 -3.14 11.91 4.07
C ASN A 17 -4.25 12.97 4.23
N CYS A 18 -5.25 12.98 3.34
CA CYS A 18 -6.32 14.01 3.37
C CYS A 18 -7.67 13.53 3.87
N GLU A 19 -7.81 12.24 4.19
CA GLU A 19 -9.02 11.62 4.75
C GLU A 19 -10.28 11.74 3.89
N VAL A 20 -10.15 12.16 2.64
CA VAL A 20 -11.25 12.21 1.67
C VAL A 20 -11.45 10.83 1.05
N GLU A 21 -12.72 10.42 1.02
CA GLU A 21 -13.18 9.22 0.32
C GLU A 21 -13.24 9.48 -1.20
N PHE A 22 -12.84 8.50 -1.99
CA PHE A 22 -12.92 8.56 -3.45
C PHE A 22 -13.14 7.17 -4.05
N GLU A 23 -13.73 7.14 -5.24
CA GLU A 23 -13.94 5.92 -6.02
C GLU A 23 -12.76 5.66 -6.97
N GLY A 24 -12.45 4.38 -7.21
CA GLY A 24 -11.38 3.97 -8.13
C GLY A 24 -9.96 4.07 -7.54
N LEU A 25 -8.94 3.70 -8.34
CA LEU A 25 -7.49 3.59 -8.02
C LEU A 25 -7.00 2.29 -7.37
N GLN A 26 -7.89 1.40 -6.94
CA GLN A 26 -7.47 0.12 -6.35
C GLN A 26 -7.19 -0.86 -7.48
N THR A 27 -5.93 -1.23 -7.63
CA THR A 27 -5.51 -2.19 -8.65
C THR A 27 -4.46 -3.11 -8.06
N LEU A 28 -4.10 -4.17 -8.78
CA LEU A 28 -2.90 -4.95 -8.48
C LEU A 28 -1.61 -4.21 -8.89
N ASP A 29 -1.70 -2.95 -9.35
CA ASP A 29 -0.54 -2.14 -9.66
C ASP A 29 0.08 -1.61 -8.35
N HIS A 30 1.35 -1.95 -8.16
CA HIS A 30 2.15 -1.55 -7.01
C HIS A 30 2.98 -0.28 -7.28
N HIS A 31 2.81 0.34 -8.46
CA HIS A 31 3.41 1.62 -8.79
C HIS A 31 2.65 2.79 -8.16
N SER A 32 3.36 3.92 -8.06
CA SER A 32 2.81 5.15 -7.52
C SER A 32 1.79 5.78 -8.46
N THR A 33 0.69 6.26 -7.90
CA THR A 33 -0.23 7.22 -8.53
C THR A 33 -0.41 8.42 -7.61
N ARG A 34 -1.25 9.38 -7.96
CA ARG A 34 -1.53 10.56 -7.12
C ARG A 34 -2.96 10.51 -6.58
N CYS A 35 -3.12 10.89 -5.31
CA CYS A 35 -4.45 11.06 -4.73
C CYS A 35 -5.21 12.15 -5.51
N PRO A 36 -6.45 11.90 -5.96
CA PRO A 36 -7.20 12.84 -6.79
C PRO A 36 -7.59 14.12 -6.03
N ASN A 37 -7.63 14.05 -4.70
CA ASN A 37 -8.04 15.18 -3.85
C ASN A 37 -6.87 16.03 -3.35
N CYS A 38 -5.78 15.41 -2.85
CA CYS A 38 -4.65 16.14 -2.26
C CYS A 38 -3.36 16.08 -3.08
N ASN A 39 -3.39 15.40 -4.22
CA ASN A 39 -2.27 15.29 -5.17
C ASN A 39 -0.97 14.70 -4.61
N ILE A 40 -1.03 14.08 -3.43
CA ILE A 40 0.10 13.37 -2.82
C ILE A 40 0.37 12.09 -3.59
N GLU A 41 1.65 11.76 -3.75
CA GLU A 41 2.06 10.46 -4.30
C GLU A 41 1.64 9.34 -3.35
N SER A 42 1.03 8.30 -3.89
CA SER A 42 0.54 7.16 -3.14
C SER A 42 0.50 5.91 -3.99
N ILE A 43 0.84 4.79 -3.38
CA ILE A 43 0.63 3.46 -3.94
C ILE A 43 -0.68 2.95 -3.39
N TRP A 44 -1.57 2.46 -4.25
CA TRP A 44 -2.90 1.96 -3.90
C TRP A 44 -3.03 0.50 -4.33
N PHE A 45 -2.50 -0.38 -3.51
CA PHE A 45 -2.39 -1.78 -3.83
C PHE A 45 -3.59 -2.56 -3.29
N TYR A 46 -4.39 -3.13 -4.18
CA TYR A 46 -5.41 -4.10 -3.82
C TYR A 46 -4.77 -5.44 -3.52
N PHE A 47 -5.13 -6.05 -2.40
CA PHE A 47 -4.65 -7.38 -2.04
C PHE A 47 -5.76 -8.15 -1.34
N GLU A 48 -5.58 -9.46 -1.17
CA GLU A 48 -6.64 -10.39 -0.82
C GLU A 48 -7.59 -9.93 0.30
N ARG A 49 -8.85 -10.41 0.20
CA ARG A 49 -9.95 -10.20 1.14
C ARG A 49 -10.58 -8.80 1.08
N GLY A 50 -10.58 -8.19 -0.10
CA GLY A 50 -11.21 -6.88 -0.27
C GLY A 50 -10.49 -5.79 0.52
N ARG A 51 -9.16 -5.86 0.63
CA ARG A 51 -8.35 -4.87 1.35
C ARG A 51 -7.51 -4.09 0.36
N THR A 52 -7.31 -2.82 0.70
CA THR A 52 -6.44 -1.94 -0.06
C THR A 52 -5.39 -1.36 0.86
N LEU A 53 -4.13 -1.56 0.51
CA LEU A 53 -2.99 -0.96 1.16
C LEU A 53 -2.67 0.35 0.43
N GLN A 54 -2.77 1.45 1.17
CA GLN A 54 -2.17 2.70 0.76
C GLN A 54 -0.78 2.82 1.37
N ILE A 55 0.20 3.22 0.56
CA ILE A 55 1.50 3.68 1.03
C ILE A 55 1.72 5.12 0.53
N ILE A 56 2.23 5.99 1.39
CA ILE A 56 2.58 7.38 1.07
C ILE A 56 4.12 7.51 1.16
N PRO A 57 4.84 7.40 0.02
CA PRO A 57 6.30 7.32 0.01
C PRO A 57 7.00 8.48 0.73
N GLU A 58 6.47 9.71 0.60
CA GLU A 58 7.07 10.91 1.23
C GLU A 58 7.04 10.88 2.77
N ASN A 59 6.13 10.11 3.37
CA ASN A 59 6.00 9.99 4.82
C ASN A 59 6.69 8.75 5.38
N ALA A 60 7.12 7.81 4.52
CA ALA A 60 7.63 6.51 4.93
C ALA A 60 9.05 6.60 5.55
N PRO A 61 9.42 5.68 6.45
CA PRO A 61 10.81 5.51 6.88
C PRO A 61 11.75 5.31 5.68
N LYS A 62 12.97 5.82 5.76
CA LYS A 62 13.92 5.82 4.62
C LYS A 62 14.23 4.41 4.13
N GLU A 63 14.37 3.48 5.05
CA GLU A 63 14.63 2.07 4.79
C GLU A 63 13.45 1.44 4.03
N PHE A 64 12.23 1.79 4.43
CA PHE A 64 11.02 1.31 3.77
C PHE A 64 10.85 1.93 2.37
N LEU A 65 11.22 3.20 2.20
CA LEU A 65 11.24 3.85 0.89
C LEU A 65 12.20 3.16 -0.09
N ALA A 66 13.37 2.73 0.39
CA ALA A 66 14.32 1.98 -0.43
C ALA A 66 13.74 0.62 -0.85
N PHE A 67 13.05 -0.07 0.06
CA PHE A 67 12.35 -1.32 -0.22
C PHE A 67 11.25 -1.14 -1.28
N ILE A 68 10.39 -0.13 -1.14
CA ILE A 68 9.33 0.18 -2.13
C ILE A 68 9.92 0.42 -3.51
N LYS A 69 10.99 1.22 -3.61
CA LYS A 69 11.62 1.52 -4.89
C LYS A 69 12.24 0.29 -5.54
N TRP A 70 12.82 -0.58 -4.73
CA TRP A 70 13.34 -1.86 -5.20
C TRP A 70 12.20 -2.75 -5.69
N SER A 71 11.11 -2.88 -4.92
CA SER A 71 9.99 -3.73 -5.30
C SER A 71 9.31 -3.26 -6.58
N GLN A 72 9.11 -1.95 -6.74
CA GLN A 72 8.58 -1.35 -7.97
C GLN A 72 9.45 -1.56 -9.21
N LYS A 73 10.74 -1.85 -9.03
CA LYS A 73 11.70 -1.99 -10.13
C LYS A 73 11.95 -3.45 -10.48
N GLU A 74 11.96 -4.32 -9.49
CA GLU A 74 12.46 -5.69 -9.63
C GLU A 74 11.36 -6.75 -9.58
N LEU A 75 10.16 -6.41 -9.10
CA LEU A 75 9.05 -7.36 -8.98
C LEU A 75 7.93 -7.00 -9.95
N ASP A 76 7.35 -8.01 -10.58
CA ASP A 76 6.05 -7.84 -11.22
C ASP A 76 4.89 -7.81 -10.19
N GLU A 77 3.66 -7.58 -10.65
CA GLU A 77 2.50 -7.46 -9.76
C GLU A 77 2.21 -8.75 -8.97
N LEU A 78 2.51 -9.93 -9.54
CA LEU A 78 2.28 -11.21 -8.89
C LEU A 78 3.37 -11.52 -7.85
N GLU A 79 4.63 -11.26 -8.20
CA GLU A 79 5.76 -11.40 -7.29
C GLU A 79 5.63 -10.44 -6.10
N PHE A 80 5.19 -9.21 -6.33
CA PHE A 80 4.91 -8.26 -5.27
C PHE A 80 3.75 -8.73 -4.37
N LEU A 81 2.66 -9.25 -4.96
CA LEU A 81 1.55 -9.82 -4.19
C LEU A 81 2.02 -10.98 -3.30
N GLU A 82 2.80 -11.92 -3.85
CA GLU A 82 3.34 -13.06 -3.11
C GLU A 82 4.22 -12.62 -1.94
N LEU A 83 5.04 -11.59 -2.16
CA LEU A 83 5.88 -11.01 -1.10
C LEU A 83 5.04 -10.41 0.04
N ILE A 84 4.01 -9.63 -0.28
CA ILE A 84 3.11 -9.04 0.72
C ILE A 84 2.37 -10.13 1.52
N VAL A 85 1.86 -11.16 0.83
CA VAL A 85 1.20 -12.30 1.49
C VAL A 85 2.17 -13.03 2.42
N SER A 86 3.39 -13.30 1.96
CA SER A 86 4.44 -13.94 2.76
C SER A 86 4.75 -13.16 4.04
N PHE A 87 4.84 -11.82 3.96
CA PHE A 87 5.02 -10.98 5.15
C PHE A 87 3.84 -11.07 6.12
N GLU A 88 2.59 -11.14 5.64
CA GLU A 88 1.45 -11.36 6.53
C GLU A 88 1.52 -12.72 7.24
N GLU A 89 1.92 -13.78 6.54
CA GLU A 89 2.04 -15.11 7.11
C GLU A 89 3.13 -15.19 8.17
N ILE A 90 4.30 -14.60 7.90
CA ILE A 90 5.40 -14.47 8.87
C ILE A 90 4.93 -13.70 10.11
N ALA A 91 4.26 -12.56 9.92
CA ALA A 91 3.74 -11.76 11.03
C ALA A 91 2.72 -12.56 11.87
N ARG A 92 1.84 -13.34 11.23
CA ARG A 92 0.89 -14.23 11.93
C ARG A 92 1.61 -15.34 12.71
N ALA A 93 2.69 -15.91 12.16
CA ALA A 93 3.46 -16.93 12.85
C ALA A 93 4.16 -16.39 14.10
N ILE A 94 4.77 -15.20 13.99
CA ILE A 94 5.43 -14.53 15.12
C ILE A 94 4.43 -14.20 16.23
N ASN A 95 3.26 -13.67 15.90
CA ASN A 95 2.25 -13.25 16.90
C ASN A 95 1.46 -14.42 17.52
N LYS A 96 1.60 -15.65 17.00
CA LYS A 96 1.02 -16.87 17.59
C LYS A 96 1.98 -17.56 18.57
N SER A 97 3.24 -17.11 18.62
CA SER A 97 4.30 -17.61 19.50
C SER A 97 4.34 -16.83 20.80
#